data_AF-A0A1E3NGY9-F1
#
_entry.id   AF-A0A1E3NGY9-F1
#
_cell.length_a   1.000
_cell.length_b   1.000
_cell.length_c   1.000
_cell.angle_alpha   90.00
_cell.angle_beta   90.00
_cell.angle_gamma   90.00
#
_symmetry.space_group_name_H-M   'P 1'
#
loop_
_entity.id
_entity.type
_entity.pdbx_description
1 polymer ?
#
loop_
_entity_poly.entity_id
_entity_poly.type
_entity_poly.pdbx_seq_one_letter_code
_entity_poly.pdbx_strand_id
1 'polypeptide(L)'
;MTNLHPETSEDHIYDVFEEYCRVVNLHLNLDKRTGYVKGYAFIEFRKLEDVKEIMELHKHQKFQILGRTIELDYAFVERPDWSDMARLKSRSVSHKNVRERLEGLDTRDFSPTRG
;
A
#
# COMPACT_ATOMS: atom_id res chain seq x y z
N MET A 1 -4.31 -12.20 3.83
CA MET A 1 -4.39 -13.67 4.01
C MET A 1 -3.24 -14.34 3.29
N THR A 2 -2.51 -15.24 3.96
CA THR A 2 -1.32 -15.92 3.43
C THR A 2 -1.40 -17.44 3.64
N ASN A 3 -0.45 -18.18 3.07
CA ASN A 3 -0.39 -19.65 3.06
C ASN A 3 -1.54 -20.34 2.33
N LEU A 4 -2.01 -19.77 1.22
CA LEU A 4 -3.08 -20.38 0.41
C LEU A 4 -2.59 -21.62 -0.35
N HIS A 5 -3.52 -22.53 -0.64
CA HIS A 5 -3.25 -23.68 -1.50
C HIS A 5 -3.12 -23.20 -2.96
N PRO A 6 -2.23 -23.78 -3.79
CA PRO A 6 -2.07 -23.37 -5.19
C PRO A 6 -3.35 -23.48 -6.03
N GLU A 7 -4.23 -24.43 -5.67
CA GLU A 7 -5.53 -24.66 -6.31
C GLU A 7 -6.69 -23.91 -5.63
N THR A 8 -6.41 -23.02 -4.67
CA THR A 8 -7.46 -22.19 -4.07
C THR A 8 -8.14 -21.34 -5.15
N SER A 9 -9.47 -21.36 -5.20
CA SER A 9 -10.29 -20.45 -6.01
C SER A 9 -10.88 -19.34 -5.13
N GLU A 10 -11.49 -18.35 -5.78
CA GLU A 10 -12.23 -17.29 -5.08
C GLU A 10 -13.42 -17.86 -4.31
N ASP A 11 -14.13 -18.84 -4.87
CA ASP A 11 -15.28 -19.50 -4.22
C ASP A 11 -14.91 -20.09 -2.85
N HIS A 12 -13.77 -20.77 -2.76
CA HIS A 12 -13.29 -21.32 -1.48
C HIS A 12 -13.06 -20.26 -0.41
N ILE A 13 -12.70 -19.04 -0.80
CA ILE A 13 -12.52 -17.92 0.11
C ILE A 13 -13.89 -17.38 0.53
N TYR A 14 -14.82 -17.24 -0.40
CA TYR A 14 -16.19 -16.84 -0.09
C TYR A 14 -16.85 -17.84 0.87
N ASP A 15 -16.77 -19.14 0.60
CA ASP A 15 -17.35 -20.19 1.44
C ASP A 15 -16.88 -20.12 2.89
N VAL A 16 -15.60 -19.80 3.12
CA VAL A 16 -15.03 -19.69 4.48
C VAL A 16 -15.47 -18.42 5.20
N PHE A 17 -15.62 -17.30 4.48
CA PHE A 17 -15.89 -16.00 5.10
C PHE A 17 -17.37 -15.57 5.06
N GLU A 18 -18.21 -16.24 4.28
CA GLU A 18 -19.64 -15.91 4.09
C GLU A 18 -20.44 -15.92 5.40
N GLU A 19 -20.13 -16.84 6.32
CA GLU A 19 -20.81 -16.95 7.62
C GLU A 19 -20.46 -15.78 8.56
N TYR A 20 -19.27 -15.19 8.40
CA TYR A 20 -18.78 -14.15 9.30
C TYR A 20 -19.09 -12.75 8.79
N CYS A 21 -18.98 -12.53 7.48
CA CYS A 21 -19.13 -11.20 6.92
C CYS A 21 -19.31 -11.19 5.40
N ARG A 22 -19.75 -10.04 4.88
CA ARG A 22 -19.85 -9.80 3.44
C ARG A 22 -18.54 -9.24 2.89
N VAL A 23 -17.83 -10.05 2.11
CA VAL A 23 -16.67 -9.63 1.30
C VAL A 23 -17.11 -8.57 0.28
N VAL A 24 -16.42 -7.43 0.26
CA VAL A 24 -16.65 -6.32 -0.68
C VAL A 24 -15.76 -6.48 -1.90
N ASN A 25 -14.51 -6.85 -1.68
CA ASN A 25 -13.53 -7.02 -2.74
C ASN A 25 -12.57 -8.17 -2.39
N LEU A 26 -12.16 -8.94 -3.38
CA LEU A 26 -11.23 -10.04 -3.24
C LEU A 26 -10.16 -9.91 -4.32
N HIS A 27 -8.90 -9.98 -3.91
CA HIS A 27 -7.77 -9.97 -4.82
C HIS A 27 -6.91 -11.21 -4.58
N LEU A 28 -7.20 -12.27 -5.34
CA LEU A 28 -6.46 -13.52 -5.33
C LEU A 28 -5.30 -13.45 -6.33
N ASN A 29 -4.07 -13.35 -5.82
CA ASN A 29 -2.91 -13.20 -6.68
C ASN A 29 -2.44 -14.56 -7.23
N LEU A 30 -2.30 -14.64 -8.55
CA LEU A 30 -1.77 -15.80 -9.25
C LEU A 30 -0.27 -15.64 -9.55
N ASP A 31 0.45 -16.75 -9.58
CA ASP A 31 1.75 -16.85 -10.23
C ASP A 31 1.53 -16.83 -11.75
N LYS A 32 2.00 -15.75 -12.40
CA LYS A 32 1.82 -15.51 -13.84
C LYS A 32 2.45 -16.58 -14.73
N ARG A 33 3.41 -17.35 -14.23
CA ARG A 33 4.07 -18.41 -15.01
C ARG A 33 3.27 -19.71 -14.99
N THR A 34 2.66 -20.03 -13.86
CA THR A 34 2.01 -21.34 -13.65
C THR A 34 0.48 -21.27 -13.72
N GLY A 35 -0.11 -20.09 -13.51
CA GLY A 35 -1.55 -19.89 -13.43
C GLY A 35 -2.16 -20.22 -12.06
N TYR A 36 -1.38 -20.80 -11.14
CA TYR A 36 -1.85 -21.15 -9.80
C TYR A 36 -1.76 -19.99 -8.82
N VAL A 37 -2.43 -20.11 -7.68
CA VAL A 37 -2.37 -19.13 -6.60
C VAL A 37 -0.94 -18.97 -6.08
N LYS A 38 -0.50 -17.72 -5.96
CA LYS A 38 0.85 -17.34 -5.48
C LYS A 38 1.05 -17.59 -3.98
N GLY A 39 -0.04 -17.90 -3.26
CA GLY A 39 -0.05 -18.25 -1.84
C GLY A 39 -0.60 -17.14 -0.92
N TYR A 40 -1.13 -16.05 -1.47
CA TYR A 40 -1.75 -14.98 -0.68
C TYR A 40 -2.90 -14.30 -1.44
N ALA A 41 -3.78 -13.66 -0.68
CA ALA A 41 -4.85 -12.81 -1.17
C ALA A 41 -5.11 -11.64 -0.23
N PHE A 42 -5.67 -10.57 -0.79
CA PHE A 42 -6.22 -9.44 -0.05
C PHE A 42 -7.73 -9.48 -0.09
N ILE A 43 -8.36 -9.26 1.06
CA ILE A 43 -9.81 -9.27 1.21
C ILE A 43 -10.20 -7.93 1.83
N GLU A 44 -11.17 -7.26 1.23
CA GLU A 44 -11.76 -6.04 1.73
C GLU A 44 -13.15 -6.34 2.28
N PHE A 45 -13.40 -5.89 3.50
CA PHE A 45 -14.67 -6.06 4.19
C PHE A 45 -15.35 -4.72 4.38
N ARG A 46 -16.69 -4.72 4.47
CA ARG A 46 -17.47 -3.49 4.60
C ARG A 46 -17.30 -2.82 5.96
N LYS A 47 -17.20 -3.61 7.03
CA LYS A 47 -17.16 -3.10 8.41
C LYS A 47 -15.88 -3.55 9.09
N LEU A 48 -15.32 -2.66 9.91
CA LEU A 48 -14.13 -2.95 10.70
C LEU A 48 -14.44 -3.88 11.88
N GLU A 49 -15.67 -3.83 12.44
CA GLU A 49 -16.10 -4.74 13.51
C GLU A 49 -15.99 -6.20 13.07
N ASP A 50 -16.50 -6.53 11.89
CA ASP A 50 -16.45 -7.87 11.29
C ASP A 50 -15.00 -8.39 11.19
N VAL A 51 -14.07 -7.54 10.77
CA VAL A 51 -12.63 -7.91 10.67
C VAL A 51 -12.05 -8.22 12.03
N LYS A 52 -12.39 -7.44 13.06
CA LYS A 52 -11.88 -7.67 14.42
C LYS A 52 -12.36 -9.00 14.98
N GLU A 53 -13.62 -9.35 14.74
CA GLU A 53 -14.21 -10.62 15.18
C GLU A 53 -13.53 -11.81 14.49
N ILE A 54 -13.36 -11.74 13.17
CA ILE A 54 -12.66 -12.78 12.39
C ILE A 54 -11.22 -12.95 12.87
N MET A 55 -10.51 -11.85 13.11
CA MET A 55 -9.12 -11.88 13.59
C MET A 55 -9.02 -12.45 15.01
N GLU A 56 -10.02 -12.21 15.87
CA GLU A 56 -10.06 -12.82 17.21
C GLU A 56 -10.38 -14.32 17.13
N LEU A 57 -11.38 -14.70 16.35
CA LEU A 57 -11.71 -16.10 16.09
C LEU A 57 -10.50 -16.86 15.53
N HIS A 58 -9.75 -16.26 14.62
CA HIS A 58 -8.57 -16.87 14.03
C HIS A 58 -7.47 -17.24 15.05
N LYS A 59 -7.39 -16.52 16.18
CA LYS A 59 -6.42 -16.84 17.25
C LYS A 59 -6.79 -18.10 18.00
N HIS A 60 -8.09 -18.36 18.16
CA HIS A 60 -8.60 -19.53 18.90
C HIS A 60 -8.83 -20.74 17.97
N GLN A 61 -9.22 -20.47 16.72
CA GLN A 61 -9.53 -21.48 15.72
C GLN A 61 -8.88 -21.13 14.38
N LYS A 62 -8.04 -22.04 13.90
CA LYS A 62 -7.37 -21.90 12.61
C LYS A 62 -8.31 -22.24 11.46
N PHE A 63 -8.47 -21.31 10.53
CA PHE A 63 -9.21 -21.52 9.28
C PHE A 63 -8.40 -22.38 8.32
N GLN A 64 -9.08 -23.20 7.53
CA GLN A 64 -8.45 -24.10 6.56
C GLN A 64 -9.14 -23.99 5.22
N ILE A 65 -8.34 -24.00 4.15
CA ILE A 65 -8.81 -24.06 2.77
C ILE A 65 -8.05 -25.20 2.08
N LEU A 66 -8.80 -26.14 1.48
CA LEU A 66 -8.22 -27.32 0.81
C LEU A 66 -7.22 -28.09 1.70
N GLY A 67 -7.54 -28.22 2.99
CA GLY A 67 -6.69 -28.91 3.98
C GLY A 67 -5.42 -28.15 4.38
N ARG A 68 -5.26 -26.89 3.97
CA ARG A 68 -4.15 -26.02 4.38
C ARG A 68 -4.63 -24.94 5.33
N THR A 69 -3.99 -24.83 6.49
CA THR A 69 -4.21 -23.74 7.44
C THR A 69 -3.75 -22.42 6.85
N ILE A 70 -4.67 -21.46 6.78
CA ILE A 70 -4.38 -20.10 6.31
C ILE A 70 -3.97 -19.21 7.49
N GLU A 71 -3.23 -18.15 7.20
CA GLU A 71 -2.88 -17.12 8.18
C GLU A 71 -3.50 -15.77 7.80
N LEU A 72 -4.05 -15.08 8.80
CA LEU A 72 -4.73 -13.79 8.65
C LEU A 72 -3.95 -12.69 9.34
N ASP A 73 -3.74 -11.59 8.61
CA ASP A 73 -3.09 -10.37 9.07
C ASP A 73 -3.84 -9.16 8.51
N TYR A 74 -3.82 -8.07 9.26
CA TYR A 74 -4.30 -6.78 8.77
C TYR A 74 -3.41 -6.30 7.62
N ALA A 75 -4.02 -5.99 6.47
CA ALA A 75 -3.34 -5.33 5.37
C ALA A 75 -3.49 -3.81 5.52
N PHE A 76 -2.41 -3.08 5.18
CA PHE A 76 -2.31 -1.63 5.25
C PHE A 76 -3.59 -0.91 4.77
N VAL A 77 -4.26 -0.20 5.69
CA VAL A 77 -5.36 0.72 5.35
C VAL A 77 -4.74 2.10 5.19
N GLU A 78 -4.25 2.42 4.00
CA GLU A 78 -4.20 3.80 3.46
C GLU A 78 -3.49 3.80 2.11
N ARG A 79 -4.20 4.23 1.07
CA ARG A 79 -3.52 5.01 0.04
C ARG A 79 -3.20 6.33 0.75
N PRO A 80 -1.92 6.73 0.87
CA PRO A 80 -1.63 8.07 1.34
C PRO A 80 -2.36 9.02 0.41
N ASP A 81 -3.15 9.94 0.97
CA ASP A 81 -3.71 11.01 0.16
C ASP A 81 -2.55 11.68 -0.58
N TRP A 82 -2.62 11.73 -1.91
CA TRP A 82 -1.51 12.20 -2.72
C TRP A 82 -1.10 13.64 -2.37
N SER A 83 -2.00 14.41 -1.73
CA SER A 83 -1.76 15.76 -1.24
C SER A 83 -0.73 15.79 -0.10
N ASP A 84 -0.64 14.74 0.73
CA ASP A 84 0.37 14.64 1.79
C ASP A 84 1.76 14.30 1.22
N MET A 85 1.83 13.46 0.18
CA MET A 85 3.11 13.17 -0.50
C MET A 85 3.70 14.39 -1.20
N ALA A 86 2.84 15.23 -1.83
CA ALA A 86 3.28 16.46 -2.48
C ALA A 86 3.89 17.47 -1.49
N ARG A 87 3.34 17.53 -0.27
CA ARG A 87 3.84 18.39 0.82
C ARG A 87 5.15 17.89 1.43
N LEU A 88 5.33 16.58 1.49
CA LEU A 88 6.57 15.97 2.01
C LEU A 88 7.73 16.09 1.03
N LYS A 89 7.46 15.99 -0.27
CA LYS A 89 8.48 16.13 -1.32
C LYS A 89 8.99 17.56 -1.45
N SER A 90 8.12 18.56 -1.25
CA SER A 90 8.47 19.98 -1.32
C SER A 90 9.33 20.45 -0.13
N ARG A 91 9.17 19.86 1.07
CA ARG A 91 10.03 20.16 2.23
C ARG A 91 11.47 19.63 2.09
N SER A 92 11.66 18.52 1.37
CA SER A 92 12.98 17.89 1.22
C SER A 92 13.86 18.51 0.12
N VAL A 93 13.30 19.36 -0.74
CA VAL A 93 14.05 20.05 -1.81
C VAL A 93 14.88 21.23 -1.26
N SER A 94 14.61 21.72 -0.04
CA SER A 94 15.25 22.91 0.49
C SER A 94 16.71 22.74 0.98
N HIS A 95 17.29 21.53 0.95
CA HIS A 95 18.64 21.29 1.50
C HIS A 95 19.69 20.84 0.47
N LYS A 96 19.52 21.20 -0.81
CA LYS A 96 20.59 21.08 -1.81
C LYS A 96 20.69 22.34 -2.67
N ASN A 97 21.49 23.30 -2.19
CA ASN A 97 22.46 24.04 -3.00
C ASN A 97 23.31 24.95 -2.07
N VAL A 98 24.29 24.32 -1.43
CA VAL A 98 25.46 25.01 -0.88
C VAL A 98 26.55 24.93 -1.94
N ARG A 99 27.09 26.09 -2.34
CA ARG A 99 28.20 26.39 -3.28
C ARG A 99 27.82 26.72 -4.72
N GLU A 100 27.87 28.03 -5.03
CA GLU A 100 28.71 28.63 -6.08
C GLU A 100 28.70 30.17 -5.88
N ARG A 101 29.35 30.69 -4.82
CA ARG A 101 30.64 31.42 -4.82
C ARG A 101 31.09 32.07 -6.16
N LEU A 102 30.92 33.40 -6.19
CA LEU A 102 31.80 34.45 -6.73
C LEU A 102 32.10 34.50 -8.24
N GLU A 103 31.46 35.45 -8.93
CA GLU A 103 32.08 36.41 -9.85
C GLU A 103 31.23 37.71 -9.73
N GLY A 104 31.72 38.94 -9.64
CA GLY A 104 33.04 39.48 -9.89
C GLY A 104 32.86 40.95 -10.28
N LEU A 105 32.94 41.82 -9.26
CA LEU A 105 33.50 43.18 -9.26
C LEU A 105 33.15 44.21 -10.37
N ASP A 106 32.55 45.28 -9.86
CA ASP A 106 32.67 46.70 -10.19
C ASP A 106 33.92 47.12 -11.00
N THR A 107 33.70 47.75 -12.16
CA THR A 107 34.51 48.89 -12.63
C THR A 107 33.61 49.89 -13.37
N ARG A 108 33.40 51.06 -12.75
CA ARG A 108 33.41 52.40 -13.38
C ARG A 108 33.49 52.39 -14.90
N ASP A 109 32.54 53.03 -15.60
CA ASP A 109 32.89 53.95 -16.69
C ASP A 109 31.69 54.80 -17.19
N PHE A 110 31.91 56.11 -17.08
CA PHE A 110 31.47 57.22 -17.94
C PHE A 110 29.98 57.55 -18.17
N SER A 111 29.59 58.67 -17.55
CA SER A 111 28.52 59.60 -18.00
C SER A 111 28.93 60.31 -19.32
N PRO A 112 28.01 60.88 -20.14
CA PRO A 112 27.41 62.21 -19.83
C PRO A 112 26.00 62.52 -20.40
N THR A 113 25.29 63.39 -19.66
CA THR A 113 24.27 64.42 -20.02
C THR A 113 23.17 64.18 -21.07
N ARG A 114 21.92 64.56 -20.72
CA ARG A 114 21.19 65.77 -21.23
C ARG A 114 19.71 65.74 -20.82
N GLY A 115 19.15 66.92 -20.54
CA GLY A 115 17.73 67.17 -20.29
C GLY A 115 17.52 68.29 -19.29
#